data_AF-A0A1I2SQG6-F1
#
_entry.id   AF-A0A1I2SQG6-F1
#
_cell.length_a   1.000
_cell.length_b   1.000
_cell.length_c   1.000
_cell.angle_alpha   90.00
_cell.angle_beta   90.00
_cell.angle_gamma   90.00
#
_symmetry.space_group_name_H-M   'P 1'
#
loop_
_entity.id
_entity.type
_entity.pdbx_description
1 polymer ?
#
loop_
_entity_poly.entity_id
_entity_poly.type
_entity_poly.pdbx_seq_one_letter_code
_entity_poly.pdbx_strand_id
1 'polypeptide(L)'
;MNPFHPKPALPSLPGRVCLVTGGAAGIGLALTRALATAGAHVYVGDNSPSNLERASGNLAQLPGTASVTFAEVDVTDRAALEEWIATVHAARGRIDVLVHNAAYIHWADVDEMSVDQAQLSMRTAYDALVCSVKAVLPLMRAGGGGQIVAMGSAAGRIFVKGPSAAYAAAKAAIEAYSEMLRIELAGSNIGVTLVRPATVVGTDFFKIHVPSARMPRIADFLPATSPEKVAAATVEAIRNGRATVDIPGYLPSFYRAYAMAPGLTRKAAATGGSGRRDYATSRLTAASPTRSEPIRSSGTHQDSIIARALKKAGGNAHFVRVMSYVAPDIDRAAHRLSGGRMLLMPATLPSLMLTTTGRLSGQPRQTPLLCHLEADGSHLVVDTNFGRPPRPAWSHNLLATPRASVTRRGRTLPVTATLLEGTERAAAWNHLVEIWPAYVSFAQRSGRRLRIFRLTPA
;
A
#
# COMPACT_ATOMS: atom_id res chain seq x y z
N MET A 1 2.33 -25.09 26.33
CA MET A 1 2.99 -23.80 26.05
C MET A 1 2.18 -23.05 25.01
N ASN A 2 1.92 -21.76 25.21
CA ASN A 2 1.10 -20.96 24.32
C ASN A 2 1.94 -20.52 23.09
N PRO A 3 1.57 -20.85 21.84
CA PRO A 3 2.26 -20.36 20.64
C PRO A 3 2.20 -18.83 20.49
N PHE A 4 1.47 -18.13 21.38
CA PHE A 4 1.35 -16.68 21.46
C PHE A 4 2.26 -16.03 22.53
N HIS A 5 3.37 -16.67 22.96
CA HIS A 5 4.40 -16.02 23.78
C HIS A 5 4.81 -14.64 23.22
N PRO A 6 5.22 -13.67 24.07
CA PRO A 6 5.68 -12.37 23.59
C PRO A 6 6.81 -12.58 22.58
N LYS A 7 6.61 -12.05 21.38
CA LYS A 7 7.56 -12.18 20.28
C LYS A 7 8.92 -11.59 20.72
N PRO A 8 10.05 -12.19 20.33
CA PRO A 8 11.36 -11.60 20.58
C PRO A 8 11.36 -10.17 20.05
N ALA A 9 11.58 -9.24 20.96
CA ALA A 9 11.55 -7.81 20.72
C ALA A 9 12.84 -7.24 21.28
N LEU A 10 13.45 -6.30 20.54
CA LEU A 10 14.65 -5.60 20.99
C LEU A 10 14.28 -4.15 21.32
N PRO A 11 13.60 -3.88 22.45
CA PRO A 11 13.05 -2.56 22.77
C PRO A 11 14.12 -1.47 22.83
N SER A 12 15.38 -1.86 23.06
CA SER A 12 16.56 -1.01 23.10
C SER A 12 17.60 -1.49 22.08
N LEU A 13 18.06 -0.57 21.22
CA LEU A 13 19.11 -0.76 20.22
C LEU A 13 20.50 -0.21 20.60
N PRO A 14 20.67 0.71 21.57
CA PRO A 14 22.00 1.08 22.07
C PRO A 14 22.89 -0.12 22.37
N GLY A 15 24.08 -0.15 21.78
CA GLY A 15 25.10 -1.19 21.97
C GLY A 15 24.81 -2.52 21.26
N ARG A 16 23.67 -2.66 20.55
CA ARG A 16 23.35 -3.86 19.76
C ARG A 16 24.21 -3.95 18.51
N VAL A 17 24.59 -5.16 18.13
CA VAL A 17 25.38 -5.42 16.92
C VAL A 17 24.43 -5.81 15.78
N CYS A 18 24.36 -4.95 14.76
CA CYS A 18 23.47 -5.09 13.63
C CYS A 18 24.27 -5.30 12.34
N LEU A 19 23.98 -6.37 11.59
CA LEU A 19 24.48 -6.59 10.24
C LEU A 19 23.47 -6.08 9.22
N VAL A 20 23.93 -5.40 8.16
CA VAL A 20 23.09 -4.96 7.04
C VAL A 20 23.76 -5.32 5.72
N THR A 21 23.13 -6.20 4.93
CA THR A 21 23.60 -6.54 3.58
C THR A 21 23.02 -5.56 2.54
N GLY A 22 23.80 -5.19 1.53
CA GLY A 22 23.44 -4.14 0.56
C GLY A 22 23.17 -2.80 1.23
N GLY A 23 23.90 -2.49 2.31
CA GLY A 23 23.60 -1.38 3.21
C GLY A 23 24.22 -0.04 2.81
N ALA A 24 24.88 0.07 1.65
CA ALA A 24 25.56 1.29 1.22
C ALA A 24 24.73 2.17 0.27
N ALA A 25 23.58 1.69 -0.22
CA ALA A 25 22.70 2.47 -1.09
C ALA A 25 21.21 2.29 -0.78
N GLY A 26 20.38 3.21 -1.29
CA GLY A 26 18.92 3.12 -1.28
C GLY A 26 18.29 2.81 0.08
N ILE A 27 17.46 1.75 0.14
CA ILE A 27 16.80 1.29 1.37
C ILE A 27 17.82 0.82 2.41
N GLY A 28 18.87 0.12 1.96
CA GLY A 28 19.95 -0.36 2.83
C GLY A 28 20.65 0.77 3.56
N LEU A 29 21.02 1.85 2.85
CA LEU A 29 21.64 3.03 3.47
C LEU A 29 20.70 3.71 4.49
N ALA A 30 19.41 3.79 4.18
CA ALA A 30 18.43 4.34 5.11
C ALA A 30 18.28 3.47 6.37
N LEU A 31 18.32 2.14 6.23
CA LEU A 31 18.32 1.18 7.33
C LEU A 31 19.59 1.32 8.19
N THR A 32 20.77 1.36 7.55
CA THR A 32 22.06 1.59 8.20
C THR A 32 22.01 2.85 9.07
N ARG A 33 21.59 3.97 8.48
CA ARG A 33 21.45 5.24 9.21
C ARG A 33 20.48 5.13 10.36
N ALA A 34 19.28 4.57 10.14
CA ALA A 34 18.25 4.49 11.17
C ALA A 34 18.66 3.61 12.36
N LEU A 35 19.38 2.51 12.12
CA LEU A 35 19.92 1.65 13.16
C LEU A 35 21.05 2.34 13.93
N ALA A 36 21.97 3.00 13.23
CA ALA A 36 23.07 3.72 13.87
C ALA A 36 22.55 4.88 14.74
N THR A 37 21.65 5.72 14.21
CA THR A 37 21.01 6.80 14.98
C THR A 37 20.18 6.27 16.17
N ALA A 38 19.75 5.01 16.13
CA ALA A 38 19.11 4.34 17.25
C ALA A 38 20.11 3.78 18.30
N GLY A 39 21.42 4.00 18.13
CA GLY A 39 22.50 3.64 19.05
C GLY A 39 23.17 2.29 18.76
N ALA A 40 22.83 1.61 17.68
CA ALA A 40 23.43 0.32 17.34
C ALA A 40 24.85 0.46 16.76
N HIS A 41 25.67 -0.57 16.93
CA HIS A 41 26.87 -0.79 16.13
C HIS A 41 26.46 -1.49 14.83
N VAL A 42 26.62 -0.80 13.70
CA VAL A 42 26.12 -1.28 12.41
C VAL A 42 27.28 -1.69 11.52
N TYR A 43 27.29 -2.95 11.13
CA TYR A 43 28.23 -3.50 10.16
C TYR A 43 27.53 -3.66 8.82
N VAL A 44 28.09 -3.04 7.79
CA VAL A 44 27.50 -2.95 6.46
C VAL A 44 28.35 -3.73 5.47
N GLY A 45 27.74 -4.71 4.79
CA GLY A 45 28.32 -5.41 3.65
C GLY A 45 27.66 -4.91 2.36
N ASP A 46 28.46 -4.52 1.37
CA ASP A 46 28.00 -4.14 0.03
C ASP A 46 29.10 -4.51 -0.99
N ASN A 47 28.77 -4.85 -2.22
CA ASN A 47 29.77 -5.26 -3.23
C ASN A 47 30.23 -4.10 -4.11
N SER A 48 29.76 -2.88 -3.87
CA SER A 48 30.09 -1.70 -4.67
C SER A 48 31.04 -0.77 -3.89
N PRO A 49 32.34 -0.75 -4.23
CA PRO A 49 33.31 0.15 -3.59
C PRO A 49 32.90 1.62 -3.64
N SER A 50 32.33 2.06 -4.77
CA SER A 50 31.85 3.45 -4.94
C SER A 50 30.64 3.78 -4.06
N ASN A 51 29.73 2.83 -3.83
CA ASN A 51 28.64 3.03 -2.87
C ASN A 51 29.17 3.07 -1.43
N LEU A 52 30.14 2.21 -1.09
CA LEU A 52 30.76 2.18 0.23
C LEU A 52 31.45 3.51 0.56
N GLU A 53 32.26 4.03 -0.36
CA GLU A 53 32.93 5.32 -0.19
C GLU A 53 31.93 6.46 -0.01
N ARG A 54 30.92 6.55 -0.89
CA ARG A 54 29.86 7.55 -0.82
C ARG A 54 29.05 7.46 0.48
N ALA A 55 28.71 6.25 0.91
CA ALA A 55 27.95 6.02 2.15
C ALA A 55 28.77 6.41 3.37
N SER A 56 30.05 6.03 3.41
CA SER A 56 30.97 6.38 4.49
C SER A 56 31.11 7.89 4.64
N GLY A 57 31.39 8.61 3.54
CA GLY A 57 31.49 10.07 3.54
C GLY A 57 30.19 10.76 3.99
N ASN A 58 29.03 10.29 3.52
CA ASN A 58 27.73 10.87 3.87
C ASN A 58 27.35 10.62 5.34
N LEU A 59 27.62 9.42 5.87
CA LEU A 59 27.28 9.10 7.25
C LEU A 59 28.24 9.78 8.23
N ALA A 60 29.54 9.86 7.95
CA ALA A 60 30.50 10.51 8.84
C ALA A 60 30.13 11.94 9.25
N GLN A 61 29.36 12.65 8.42
CA GLN A 61 28.88 14.02 8.67
C GLN A 61 27.59 14.09 9.52
N LEU A 62 26.97 12.95 9.85
CA LEU A 62 25.68 12.88 10.51
C LEU A 62 25.81 12.43 11.98
N PRO A 63 25.15 13.12 12.93
CA PRO A 63 25.20 12.76 14.34
C PRO A 63 24.63 11.35 14.58
N GLY A 64 25.25 10.62 15.50
CA GLY A 64 24.81 9.28 15.91
C GLY A 64 25.12 8.17 14.90
N THR A 65 26.05 8.38 13.96
CA THR A 65 26.43 7.36 12.96
C THR A 65 27.90 6.91 13.04
N ALA A 66 28.63 7.36 14.07
CA ALA A 66 30.03 7.00 14.30
C ALA A 66 30.28 5.49 14.53
N SER A 67 29.22 4.73 14.80
CA SER A 67 29.25 3.29 15.07
C SER A 67 29.03 2.43 13.83
N VAL A 68 29.15 2.99 12.62
CA VAL A 68 29.00 2.27 11.35
C VAL A 68 30.36 1.80 10.83
N THR A 69 30.47 0.54 10.45
CA THR A 69 31.66 -0.06 9.82
C THR A 69 31.27 -0.69 8.49
N PHE A 70 31.95 -0.31 7.42
CA PHE A 70 31.71 -0.81 6.07
C PHE A 70 32.74 -1.87 5.69
N ALA A 71 32.29 -2.89 4.93
CA ALA A 71 33.13 -3.91 4.34
C ALA A 71 32.64 -4.22 2.91
N GLU A 72 33.57 -4.50 2.01
CA GLU A 72 33.24 -5.02 0.70
C GLU A 72 32.84 -6.50 0.83
N VAL A 73 31.60 -6.81 0.49
CA VAL A 73 31.04 -8.16 0.62
C VAL A 73 30.10 -8.43 -0.54
N ASP A 74 30.46 -9.39 -1.39
CA ASP A 74 29.52 -10.00 -2.33
C ASP A 74 28.75 -11.12 -1.62
N VAL A 75 27.45 -10.92 -1.42
CA VAL A 75 26.60 -11.90 -0.75
C VAL A 75 26.38 -13.19 -1.56
N THR A 76 26.74 -13.20 -2.84
CA THR A 76 26.74 -14.42 -3.68
C THR A 76 27.98 -15.28 -3.46
N ASP A 77 29.06 -14.70 -2.93
CA ASP A 77 30.20 -15.44 -2.41
C ASP A 77 29.90 -15.84 -0.96
N ARG A 78 29.53 -17.12 -0.81
CA ARG A 78 29.20 -17.69 0.49
C ARG A 78 30.37 -17.63 1.47
N ALA A 79 31.60 -17.85 1.01
CA ALA A 79 32.76 -17.89 1.89
C ALA A 79 33.07 -16.47 2.42
N ALA A 80 33.05 -15.47 1.53
CA ALA A 80 33.24 -14.08 1.92
C ALA A 80 32.17 -13.58 2.90
N LEU A 81 30.90 -13.97 2.67
CA LEU A 81 29.80 -13.65 3.57
C LEU A 81 29.97 -14.29 4.96
N GLU A 82 30.32 -15.58 5.02
CA GLU A 82 30.56 -16.30 6.28
C GLU A 82 31.77 -15.73 7.04
N GLU A 83 32.86 -15.41 6.33
CA GLU A 83 34.06 -14.79 6.90
C GLU A 83 33.78 -13.40 7.47
N TRP A 84 33.01 -12.56 6.75
CA TRP A 84 32.61 -11.25 7.23
C TRP A 84 31.79 -11.35 8.53
N ILE A 85 30.79 -12.23 8.56
CA ILE A 85 29.97 -12.46 9.75
C ILE A 85 30.83 -12.94 10.93
N ALA A 86 31.75 -13.89 10.68
CA ALA A 86 32.67 -14.41 11.69
C ALA A 86 33.60 -13.31 12.23
N THR A 87 34.13 -12.45 11.36
CA THR A 87 34.98 -11.31 11.73
C THR A 87 34.24 -10.32 12.64
N VAL A 88 33.00 -9.98 12.29
CA VAL A 88 32.17 -9.11 13.14
C VAL A 88 31.90 -9.74 14.50
N HIS A 89 31.57 -11.03 14.51
CA HIS A 89 31.36 -11.77 15.76
C HIS A 89 32.62 -11.84 16.61
N ALA A 90 33.79 -12.11 16.03
CA ALA A 90 35.07 -12.14 16.74
C ALA A 90 35.39 -10.78 17.39
N ALA A 91 35.09 -9.67 16.71
CA ALA A 91 35.34 -8.32 17.20
C ALA A 91 34.36 -7.86 18.30
N ARG A 92 33.13 -8.39 18.34
CA ARG A 92 32.06 -7.90 19.25
C ARG A 92 31.52 -8.93 20.23
N GLY A 93 31.83 -10.21 20.04
CA GLY A 93 31.34 -11.34 20.83
C GLY A 93 29.84 -11.62 20.70
N ARG A 94 29.12 -10.93 19.80
CA ARG A 94 27.65 -11.06 19.62
C ARG A 94 27.19 -10.56 18.26
N ILE A 95 26.04 -11.07 17.82
CA ILE A 95 25.24 -10.53 16.71
C ILE A 95 23.78 -10.49 17.17
N ASP A 96 23.18 -9.31 17.20
CA ASP A 96 21.82 -9.10 17.70
C ASP A 96 20.79 -9.01 16.58
N VAL A 97 21.15 -8.36 15.46
CA VAL A 97 20.25 -8.14 14.33
C VAL A 97 20.94 -8.49 13.02
N LEU A 98 20.26 -9.28 12.19
CA LEU A 98 20.60 -9.44 10.77
C LEU A 98 19.52 -8.75 9.93
N VAL A 99 19.90 -7.78 9.12
CA VAL A 99 19.03 -7.19 8.10
C VAL A 99 19.53 -7.64 6.73
N HIS A 100 18.88 -8.66 6.19
CA HIS A 100 19.15 -9.13 4.84
C HIS A 100 18.38 -8.29 3.82
N ASN A 101 19.07 -7.29 3.26
CA ASN A 101 18.51 -6.33 2.31
C ASN A 101 19.08 -6.48 0.89
N ALA A 102 20.28 -7.05 0.74
CA ALA A 102 20.91 -7.25 -0.56
C ALA A 102 19.99 -7.97 -1.56
N ALA A 103 19.95 -7.47 -2.79
CA ALA A 103 19.20 -8.07 -3.89
C ALA A 103 19.71 -7.53 -5.23
N TYR A 104 19.79 -8.40 -6.24
CA TYR A 104 19.94 -8.01 -7.63
C TYR A 104 18.58 -7.69 -8.24
N ILE A 105 18.47 -6.49 -8.80
CA ILE A 105 17.22 -5.96 -9.34
C ILE A 105 17.40 -5.71 -10.83
N HIS A 106 16.84 -6.60 -11.64
CA HIS A 106 16.75 -6.45 -13.09
C HIS A 106 15.32 -6.74 -13.54
N TRP A 107 14.70 -5.79 -14.24
CA TRP A 107 13.35 -5.92 -14.79
C TRP A 107 13.46 -6.10 -16.29
N ALA A 108 13.21 -7.32 -16.76
CA ALA A 108 13.20 -7.69 -18.17
C ALA A 108 12.14 -8.76 -18.38
N ASP A 109 11.57 -8.79 -19.59
CA ASP A 109 10.67 -9.86 -19.99
C ASP A 109 11.46 -11.19 -20.03
N VAL A 110 10.77 -12.32 -19.99
CA VAL A 110 11.41 -13.64 -19.82
C VAL A 110 12.34 -13.99 -21.00
N ASP A 111 11.99 -13.53 -22.20
CA ASP A 111 12.77 -13.68 -23.42
C ASP A 111 13.94 -12.70 -23.53
N GLU A 112 13.87 -11.53 -22.88
CA GLU A 112 14.95 -10.55 -22.80
C GLU A 112 15.98 -10.87 -21.71
N MET A 113 15.54 -11.48 -20.60
CA MET A 113 16.39 -11.76 -19.43
C MET A 113 17.22 -13.03 -19.65
N SER A 114 18.55 -12.94 -19.44
CA SER A 114 19.39 -14.14 -19.49
C SER A 114 19.13 -15.05 -18.27
N VAL A 115 19.37 -16.35 -18.44
CA VAL A 115 19.29 -17.32 -17.34
C VAL A 115 20.20 -16.92 -16.18
N ASP A 116 21.41 -16.44 -16.47
CA ASP A 116 22.37 -15.99 -15.46
C ASP A 116 21.85 -14.80 -14.65
N GLN A 117 21.18 -13.84 -15.30
CA GLN A 117 20.55 -12.70 -14.61
C GLN A 117 19.39 -13.16 -13.73
N ALA A 118 18.56 -14.08 -14.23
CA ALA A 118 17.46 -14.65 -13.45
C ALA A 118 17.97 -15.43 -12.23
N GLN A 119 19.02 -16.23 -12.40
CA GLN A 119 19.68 -16.95 -11.31
C GLN A 119 20.37 -16.00 -10.34
N LEU A 120 20.98 -14.92 -10.82
CA LEU A 120 21.60 -13.90 -9.96
C LEU A 120 20.58 -13.23 -9.04
N SER A 121 19.34 -12.98 -9.50
CA SER A 121 18.25 -12.53 -8.63
C SER A 121 17.95 -13.51 -7.50
N MET A 122 18.01 -14.82 -7.74
CA MET A 122 17.82 -15.82 -6.70
C MET A 122 19.02 -15.91 -5.74
N ARG A 123 20.24 -15.96 -6.30
CA ARG A 123 21.50 -16.06 -5.52
C ARG A 123 21.68 -14.89 -4.55
N THR A 124 21.49 -13.67 -5.04
CA THR A 124 21.67 -12.45 -4.23
C THR A 124 20.57 -12.25 -3.19
N ALA A 125 19.34 -12.68 -3.48
CA ALA A 125 18.19 -12.40 -2.62
C ALA A 125 17.89 -13.58 -1.69
N TYR A 126 17.59 -14.76 -2.22
CA TYR A 126 17.15 -15.92 -1.45
C TYR A 126 18.32 -16.77 -0.94
N ASP A 127 19.24 -17.20 -1.80
CA ASP A 127 20.33 -18.10 -1.36
C ASP A 127 21.22 -17.40 -0.34
N ALA A 128 21.55 -16.13 -0.58
CA ALA A 128 22.28 -15.30 0.38
C ALA A 128 21.53 -15.08 1.71
N LEU A 129 20.19 -15.04 1.71
CA LEU A 129 19.40 -15.00 2.95
C LEU A 129 19.58 -16.29 3.72
N VAL A 130 19.49 -17.45 3.04
CA VAL A 130 19.70 -18.76 3.65
C VAL A 130 21.10 -18.86 4.25
N CYS A 131 22.14 -18.48 3.49
CA CYS A 131 23.52 -18.47 3.97
C CYS A 131 23.69 -17.54 5.19
N SER A 132 23.19 -16.31 5.10
CA SER A 132 23.27 -15.33 6.20
C SER A 132 22.58 -15.85 7.46
N VAL A 133 21.37 -16.43 7.33
CA VAL A 133 20.62 -17.01 8.44
C VAL A 133 21.39 -18.18 9.06
N LYS A 134 21.92 -19.11 8.26
CA LYS A 134 22.70 -20.24 8.76
C LYS A 134 23.96 -19.80 9.51
N ALA A 135 24.62 -18.72 9.05
CA ALA A 135 25.80 -18.17 9.71
C ALA A 135 25.47 -17.47 11.03
N VAL A 136 24.41 -16.67 11.10
CA VAL A 136 24.08 -15.92 12.34
C VAL A 136 23.31 -16.74 13.37
N LEU A 137 22.55 -17.77 12.98
CA LEU A 137 21.67 -18.50 13.88
C LEU A 137 22.40 -19.15 15.09
N PRO A 138 23.52 -19.89 14.93
CA PRO A 138 24.25 -20.42 16.08
C PRO A 138 24.80 -19.30 16.98
N LEU A 139 25.24 -18.19 16.39
CA LEU A 139 25.78 -17.03 17.12
C LEU A 139 24.69 -16.30 17.92
N MET A 140 23.51 -16.09 17.33
CA MET A 140 22.34 -15.53 18.02
C MET A 140 21.85 -16.44 19.16
N ARG A 141 21.89 -17.77 18.97
CA ARG A 141 21.55 -18.72 20.04
C ARG A 141 22.53 -18.63 21.21
N ALA A 142 23.83 -18.62 20.93
CA ALA A 142 24.86 -18.43 21.95
C ALA A 142 24.77 -17.05 22.65
N GLY A 143 24.37 -16.02 21.90
CA GLY A 143 24.16 -14.65 22.39
C GLY A 143 22.84 -14.42 23.14
N GLY A 144 22.02 -15.46 23.34
CA GLY A 144 20.78 -15.41 24.11
C GLY A 144 19.53 -14.96 23.33
N GLY A 145 19.64 -14.74 22.02
CA GLY A 145 18.54 -14.32 21.14
C GLY A 145 18.98 -13.36 20.04
N GLY A 146 18.03 -12.95 19.21
CA GLY A 146 18.30 -12.01 18.12
C GLY A 146 17.09 -11.71 17.24
N GLN A 147 17.29 -10.89 16.22
CA GLN A 147 16.27 -10.53 15.24
C GLN A 147 16.79 -10.68 13.82
N ILE A 148 16.07 -11.45 13.01
CA ILE A 148 16.32 -11.59 11.58
C ILE A 148 15.28 -10.75 10.84
N VAL A 149 15.73 -9.85 9.98
CA VAL A 149 14.89 -9.02 9.12
C VAL A 149 15.17 -9.39 7.68
N ALA A 150 14.16 -9.89 6.99
CA ALA A 150 14.24 -10.20 5.57
C ALA A 150 13.49 -9.14 4.76
N MET A 151 14.17 -8.53 3.79
CA MET A 151 13.56 -7.56 2.88
C MET A 151 12.83 -8.27 1.73
N GLY A 152 11.52 -8.46 1.91
CA GLY A 152 10.60 -8.91 0.88
C GLY A 152 10.19 -7.79 -0.07
N SER A 153 9.01 -7.93 -0.68
CA SER A 153 8.42 -6.95 -1.59
C SER A 153 6.94 -7.25 -1.82
N ALA A 154 6.14 -6.23 -2.13
CA ALA A 154 4.79 -6.46 -2.64
C ALA A 154 4.76 -7.35 -3.90
N ALA A 155 5.84 -7.31 -4.71
CA ALA A 155 6.00 -8.16 -5.89
C ALA A 155 6.16 -9.66 -5.56
N GLY A 156 6.42 -10.03 -4.30
CA GLY A 156 6.44 -11.42 -3.85
C GLY A 156 5.05 -11.99 -3.56
N ARG A 157 4.00 -11.16 -3.57
CA ARG A 157 2.60 -11.57 -3.29
C ARG A 157 1.59 -11.16 -4.35
N ILE A 158 1.90 -10.12 -5.13
CA ILE A 158 1.01 -9.59 -6.18
C ILE A 158 1.69 -9.78 -7.53
N PHE A 159 1.27 -10.80 -8.26
CA PHE A 159 1.77 -11.08 -9.62
C PHE A 159 0.78 -10.52 -10.64
N VAL A 160 0.97 -9.23 -10.94
CA VAL A 160 0.24 -8.48 -11.96
C VAL A 160 1.17 -8.17 -13.15
N LYS A 161 0.72 -7.32 -14.08
CA LYS A 161 1.45 -6.95 -15.29
C LYS A 161 2.78 -6.24 -14.97
N GLY A 162 3.87 -6.70 -15.61
CA GLY A 162 5.19 -6.08 -15.59
C GLY A 162 6.31 -7.12 -15.81
N PRO A 163 7.45 -6.75 -16.42
CA PRO A 163 8.57 -7.65 -16.70
C PRO A 163 9.41 -7.92 -15.44
N SER A 164 8.94 -8.81 -14.56
CA SER A 164 9.60 -9.06 -13.26
C SER A 164 9.57 -10.51 -12.79
N ALA A 165 9.45 -11.48 -13.69
CA ALA A 165 9.31 -12.90 -13.33
C ALA A 165 10.39 -13.38 -12.35
N ALA A 166 11.67 -13.18 -12.65
CA ALA A 166 12.77 -13.61 -11.77
C ALA A 166 12.79 -12.87 -10.43
N TYR A 167 12.59 -11.54 -10.44
CA TYR A 167 12.53 -10.73 -9.23
C TYR A 167 11.35 -11.13 -8.33
N ALA A 168 10.16 -11.32 -8.91
CA ALA A 168 8.97 -11.74 -8.20
C ALA A 168 9.14 -13.15 -7.60
N ALA A 169 9.76 -14.08 -8.35
CA ALA A 169 10.08 -15.41 -7.85
C ALA A 169 11.02 -15.36 -6.64
N ALA A 170 12.12 -14.58 -6.73
CA ALA A 170 13.05 -14.41 -5.61
C ALA A 170 12.39 -13.79 -4.38
N LYS A 171 11.53 -12.77 -4.55
CA LYS A 171 10.79 -12.16 -3.44
C LYS A 171 9.69 -13.06 -2.86
N ALA A 172 9.08 -13.93 -3.66
CA ALA A 172 8.16 -14.95 -3.18
C ALA A 172 8.89 -16.05 -2.39
N ALA A 173 10.11 -16.43 -2.79
CA ALA A 173 10.95 -17.36 -2.05
C ALA A 173 11.33 -16.81 -0.66
N ILE A 174 11.73 -15.53 -0.58
CA ILE A 174 11.98 -14.84 0.70
C ILE A 174 10.73 -14.84 1.59
N GLU A 175 9.55 -14.58 1.03
CA GLU A 175 8.28 -14.60 1.76
C GLU A 175 8.05 -15.98 2.39
N ALA A 176 8.05 -17.04 1.59
CA ALA A 176 7.80 -18.39 2.06
C ALA A 176 8.83 -18.85 3.10
N TYR A 177 10.12 -18.59 2.85
CA TYR A 177 11.20 -18.94 3.77
C TYR A 177 11.10 -18.19 5.09
N SER A 178 10.80 -16.89 5.07
CA SER A 178 10.68 -16.09 6.31
C SER A 178 9.48 -16.52 7.15
N GLU A 179 8.37 -16.89 6.52
CA GLU A 179 7.20 -17.44 7.22
C GLU A 179 7.52 -18.79 7.87
N MET A 180 8.19 -19.69 7.14
CA MET A 180 8.56 -21.01 7.67
C MET A 180 9.62 -20.90 8.77
N LEU A 181 10.67 -20.10 8.56
CA LEU A 181 11.71 -19.86 9.55
C LEU A 181 11.11 -19.33 10.87
N ARG A 182 10.07 -18.49 10.80
CA ARG A 182 9.39 -17.98 12.00
C ARG A 182 8.66 -19.09 12.77
N ILE A 183 8.10 -20.07 12.08
CA ILE A 183 7.44 -21.24 12.70
C ILE A 183 8.51 -22.16 13.32
N GLU A 184 9.61 -22.42 12.61
CA GLU A 184 10.70 -23.26 13.11
C GLU A 184 11.41 -22.66 14.34
N LEU A 185 11.51 -21.32 14.40
CA LEU A 185 12.10 -20.61 15.52
C LEU A 185 11.08 -20.27 16.63
N ALA A 186 9.82 -20.71 16.50
CA ALA A 186 8.82 -20.50 17.53
C ALA A 186 9.24 -21.16 18.85
N GLY A 187 9.23 -20.38 19.94
CA GLY A 187 9.72 -20.83 21.25
C GLY A 187 11.22 -20.58 21.49
N SER A 188 11.96 -20.09 20.50
CA SER A 188 13.31 -19.54 20.71
C SER A 188 13.27 -18.03 21.01
N ASN A 189 14.40 -17.48 21.46
CA ASN A 189 14.58 -16.04 21.64
C ASN A 189 14.97 -15.31 20.33
N ILE A 190 14.72 -15.91 19.17
CA ILE A 190 15.09 -15.36 17.85
C ILE A 190 13.83 -15.05 17.06
N GLY A 191 13.62 -13.77 16.75
CA GLY A 191 12.47 -13.31 15.98
C GLY A 191 12.78 -13.16 14.50
N VAL A 192 11.74 -13.23 13.66
CA VAL A 192 11.84 -13.05 12.21
C VAL A 192 10.81 -12.01 11.75
N THR A 193 11.29 -10.87 11.23
CA THR A 193 10.49 -9.83 10.60
C THR A 193 10.61 -9.90 9.09
N LEU A 194 9.47 -9.99 8.40
CA LEU A 194 9.37 -9.82 6.96
C LEU A 194 8.91 -8.41 6.63
N VAL A 195 9.73 -7.63 5.93
CA VAL A 195 9.35 -6.27 5.48
C VAL A 195 8.93 -6.34 4.02
N ARG A 196 7.74 -5.83 3.69
CA ARG A 196 7.20 -5.79 2.33
C ARG A 196 6.95 -4.34 1.90
N PRO A 197 7.94 -3.68 1.30
CA PRO A 197 7.73 -2.39 0.67
C PRO A 197 6.90 -2.54 -0.62
N ALA A 198 6.04 -1.56 -0.87
CA ALA A 198 5.59 -1.23 -2.21
C ALA A 198 6.70 -0.45 -2.91
N THR A 199 6.34 0.15 -4.03
CA THR A 199 7.19 1.09 -4.76
C THR A 199 7.84 2.16 -3.85
N VAL A 200 9.18 2.20 -3.84
CA VAL A 200 9.99 3.15 -3.07
C VAL A 200 10.61 4.20 -4.01
N VAL A 201 10.27 5.47 -3.82
CA VAL A 201 10.78 6.59 -4.63
C VAL A 201 12.04 7.19 -4.00
N GLY A 202 12.96 7.70 -4.83
CA GLY A 202 14.18 8.39 -4.36
C GLY A 202 15.42 7.51 -4.21
N THR A 203 15.36 6.26 -4.68
CA THR A 203 16.53 5.37 -4.77
C THR A 203 17.00 5.25 -6.22
N ASP A 204 18.29 5.00 -6.44
CA ASP A 204 18.87 4.74 -7.78
C ASP A 204 18.13 3.60 -8.53
N PHE A 205 17.41 2.74 -7.79
CA PHE A 205 16.35 1.81 -8.23
C PHE A 205 15.50 2.27 -9.43
N PHE A 206 15.03 3.53 -9.44
CA PHE A 206 14.15 4.04 -10.49
C PHE A 206 14.88 4.70 -11.65
N LYS A 207 16.06 5.24 -11.39
CA LYS A 207 16.89 5.89 -12.40
C LYS A 207 17.47 4.88 -13.39
N ILE A 208 17.73 3.65 -12.95
CA ILE A 208 18.54 2.69 -13.70
C ILE A 208 17.74 1.44 -14.14
N HIS A 209 16.73 0.98 -13.39
CA HIS A 209 16.21 -0.39 -13.58
C HIS A 209 14.70 -0.52 -13.82
N VAL A 210 13.92 0.56 -13.75
CA VAL A 210 12.46 0.52 -14.05
C VAL A 210 12.05 1.76 -14.85
N PRO A 211 12.04 1.70 -16.19
CA PRO A 211 11.39 2.72 -17.01
C PRO A 211 9.92 2.84 -16.57
N SER A 212 9.42 4.07 -16.39
CA SER A 212 8.03 4.37 -16.01
C SER A 212 7.00 3.63 -16.87
N ALA A 213 7.37 3.39 -18.14
CA ALA A 213 6.59 2.67 -19.13
C ALA A 213 6.28 1.21 -18.75
N ARG A 214 7.05 0.58 -17.86
CA ARG A 214 6.90 -0.83 -17.44
C ARG A 214 6.01 -0.99 -16.19
N MET A 215 5.60 0.11 -15.55
CA MET A 215 4.65 0.10 -14.44
C MET A 215 3.19 0.15 -14.93
N PRO A 216 2.23 -0.54 -14.29
CA PRO A 216 0.81 -0.34 -14.58
C PRO A 216 0.37 1.06 -14.17
N ARG A 217 -0.49 1.72 -14.97
CA ARG A 217 -0.94 3.10 -14.73
C ARG A 217 -1.58 3.34 -13.36
N ILE A 218 -2.12 2.30 -12.73
CA ILE A 218 -2.65 2.42 -11.35
C ILE A 218 -1.57 2.78 -10.32
N ALA A 219 -0.31 2.42 -10.58
CA ALA A 219 0.83 2.75 -9.74
C ALA A 219 1.16 4.25 -9.72
N ASP A 220 0.77 5.01 -10.75
CA ASP A 220 0.94 6.48 -10.77
C ASP A 220 0.17 7.15 -9.63
N PHE A 221 -0.91 6.51 -9.19
CA PHE A 221 -1.86 7.06 -8.25
C PHE A 221 -1.78 6.47 -6.85
N LEU A 222 -0.97 5.43 -6.65
CA LEU A 222 -0.68 4.91 -5.32
C LEU A 222 0.42 5.75 -4.68
N PRO A 223 0.28 6.17 -3.41
CA PRO A 223 1.32 6.92 -2.73
C PRO A 223 2.56 6.03 -2.61
N ALA A 224 3.67 6.53 -3.14
CA ALA A 224 4.98 5.89 -2.98
C ALA A 224 5.47 6.04 -1.54
N THR A 225 6.35 5.12 -1.11
CA THR A 225 7.10 5.26 0.14
C THR A 225 8.50 5.81 -0.13
N SER A 226 9.20 6.25 0.92
CA SER A 226 10.62 6.62 0.85
C SER A 226 11.47 5.61 1.61
N PRO A 227 12.78 5.52 1.32
CA PRO A 227 13.71 4.68 2.07
C PRO A 227 13.65 4.90 3.58
N GLU A 228 13.53 6.16 3.99
CA GLU A 228 13.46 6.56 5.41
C GLU A 228 12.22 6.00 6.11
N LYS A 229 11.08 6.00 5.42
CA LYS A 229 9.85 5.44 5.99
C LYS A 229 9.96 3.92 6.14
N VAL A 230 10.59 3.24 5.17
CA VAL A 230 10.85 1.80 5.26
C VAL A 230 11.80 1.51 6.42
N ALA A 231 12.88 2.28 6.55
CA ALA A 231 13.85 2.14 7.62
C ALA A 231 13.26 2.37 9.01
N ALA A 232 12.50 3.46 9.19
CA ALA A 232 11.83 3.78 10.44
C ALA A 232 10.84 2.69 10.87
N ALA A 233 10.00 2.20 9.94
CA ALA A 233 9.06 1.12 10.21
C ALA A 233 9.77 -0.20 10.53
N THR A 234 10.93 -0.45 9.93
CA THR A 234 11.76 -1.64 10.20
C THR A 234 12.38 -1.56 11.60
N VAL A 235 12.94 -0.42 12.00
CA VAL A 235 13.46 -0.20 13.35
C VAL A 235 12.36 -0.36 14.41
N GLU A 236 11.17 0.21 14.16
CA GLU A 236 10.00 0.02 15.04
C GLU A 236 9.58 -1.46 15.12
N ALA A 237 9.67 -2.20 14.02
CA ALA A 237 9.34 -3.62 13.99
C ALA A 237 10.35 -4.48 14.77
N ILE A 238 11.65 -4.17 14.67
CA ILE A 238 12.70 -4.81 15.47
C ILE A 238 12.43 -4.57 16.97
N ARG A 239 12.10 -3.33 17.34
CA ARG A 239 11.82 -2.95 18.74
C ARG A 239 10.61 -3.64 19.34
N ASN A 240 9.60 -3.90 18.51
CA ASN A 240 8.31 -4.45 18.96
C ASN A 240 8.12 -5.93 18.61
N GLY A 241 9.11 -6.59 18.01
CA GLY A 241 9.00 -7.98 17.56
C GLY A 241 7.89 -8.19 16.51
N ARG A 242 7.66 -7.22 15.61
CA ARG A 242 6.60 -7.37 14.59
C ARG A 242 7.02 -8.39 13.54
N ALA A 243 6.18 -9.41 13.34
CA ALA A 243 6.42 -10.48 12.36
C ALA A 243 6.44 -9.97 10.91
N THR A 244 5.64 -8.94 10.61
CA THR A 244 5.45 -8.43 9.25
C THR A 244 5.31 -6.91 9.26
N VAL A 245 5.93 -6.24 8.29
CA VAL A 245 5.80 -4.80 8.05
C VAL A 245 5.38 -4.58 6.60
N ASP A 246 4.12 -4.21 6.39
CA ASP A 246 3.62 -3.84 5.08
C ASP A 246 3.64 -2.31 4.92
N ILE A 247 4.42 -1.82 3.96
CA ILE A 247 4.61 -0.38 3.77
C ILE A 247 4.46 0.04 2.30
N PRO A 248 3.49 0.90 1.95
CA PRO A 248 2.52 1.56 2.83
C PRO A 248 1.41 0.61 3.31
N GLY A 249 0.74 0.98 4.41
CA GLY A 249 -0.28 0.14 5.08
C GLY A 249 -1.53 -0.20 4.28
N TYR A 250 -1.66 0.22 3.02
CA TYR A 250 -2.73 -0.23 2.12
C TYR A 250 -2.46 -1.62 1.53
N LEU A 251 -1.21 -2.08 1.50
CA LEU A 251 -0.80 -3.33 0.85
C LEU A 251 -1.56 -4.58 1.30
N PRO A 252 -1.89 -4.77 2.60
CA PRO A 252 -2.67 -5.95 3.04
C PRO A 252 -4.03 -6.07 2.36
N SER A 253 -4.69 -4.94 2.06
CA SER A 253 -5.95 -4.93 1.33
C SER A 253 -5.77 -5.34 -0.13
N PHE A 254 -4.66 -4.95 -0.75
CA PHE A 254 -4.31 -5.40 -2.10
C PHE A 254 -3.97 -6.88 -2.16
N TYR A 255 -3.23 -7.42 -1.18
CA TYR A 255 -2.96 -8.86 -1.12
C TYR A 255 -4.25 -9.68 -1.01
N ARG A 256 -5.19 -9.24 -0.16
CA ARG A 256 -6.50 -9.89 -0.02
C ARG A 256 -7.31 -9.81 -1.32
N ALA A 257 -7.33 -8.65 -1.97
CA ALA A 257 -8.02 -8.48 -3.25
C ALA A 257 -7.43 -9.40 -4.34
N TYR A 258 -6.09 -9.50 -4.42
CA TYR A 258 -5.40 -10.38 -5.35
C TYR A 258 -5.69 -11.86 -5.07
N ALA A 259 -5.65 -12.27 -3.80
CA ALA A 259 -5.94 -13.65 -3.40
C ALA A 259 -7.39 -14.07 -3.72
N MET A 260 -8.36 -13.17 -3.53
CA MET A 260 -9.78 -13.45 -3.79
C MET A 260 -10.14 -13.45 -5.28
N ALA A 261 -9.48 -12.61 -6.09
CA ALA A 261 -9.82 -12.43 -7.50
C ALA A 261 -8.58 -12.12 -8.36
N PRO A 262 -7.66 -13.07 -8.57
CA PRO A 262 -6.42 -12.82 -9.29
C PRO A 262 -6.66 -12.44 -10.76
N GLY A 263 -7.66 -13.06 -11.42
CA GLY A 263 -8.01 -12.72 -12.81
C GLY A 263 -8.54 -11.29 -12.96
N LEU A 264 -9.38 -10.83 -12.02
CA LEU A 264 -9.95 -9.48 -12.06
C LEU A 264 -8.88 -8.43 -11.75
N THR A 265 -8.02 -8.68 -10.76
CA THR A 265 -6.92 -7.77 -10.41
C THR A 265 -5.89 -7.66 -11.54
N ARG A 266 -5.56 -8.76 -12.23
CA ARG A 266 -4.72 -8.73 -13.46
C ARG A 266 -5.37 -7.94 -14.58
N LYS A 267 -6.66 -8.16 -14.85
CA LYS A 267 -7.41 -7.38 -15.86
C LYS A 267 -7.42 -5.89 -15.52
N ALA A 268 -7.73 -5.53 -14.27
CA ALA A 268 -7.73 -4.14 -13.82
C ALA A 268 -6.34 -3.49 -13.95
N ALA A 269 -5.26 -4.20 -13.60
CA ALA A 269 -3.89 -3.71 -13.77
C ALA A 269 -3.48 -3.56 -15.25
N ALA A 270 -4.03 -4.39 -16.15
CA ALA A 270 -3.83 -4.28 -17.59
C ALA A 270 -4.66 -3.16 -18.24
N THR A 271 -5.76 -2.75 -17.60
CA THR A 271 -6.70 -1.74 -18.12
C THR A 271 -6.22 -0.34 -17.72
N GLY A 272 -5.55 0.36 -18.63
CA GLY A 272 -5.10 1.73 -18.38
C GLY A 272 -3.85 2.16 -19.13
N GLY A 273 -3.08 1.21 -19.67
CA GLY A 273 -1.77 1.48 -20.28
C GLY A 273 -0.64 1.55 -19.24
N SER A 274 0.51 2.07 -19.64
CA SER A 274 1.69 2.23 -18.79
C SER A 274 1.62 3.45 -17.87
N GLY A 275 2.36 3.38 -16.76
CA GLY A 275 2.60 4.49 -15.85
C GLY A 275 3.29 5.65 -16.56
N ARG A 276 2.85 6.87 -16.25
CA ARG A 276 3.40 8.12 -16.81
C ARG A 276 4.21 8.91 -15.79
N ARG A 277 4.24 8.49 -14.52
CA ARG A 277 4.95 9.20 -13.47
C ARG A 277 6.46 8.96 -13.58
N ASP A 278 7.24 10.03 -13.54
CA ASP A 278 8.69 9.92 -13.39
C ASP A 278 9.03 9.63 -11.93
N TYR A 279 9.36 8.37 -11.66
CA TYR A 279 9.73 7.89 -10.34
C TYR A 279 11.20 8.17 -9.99
N ALA A 280 12.02 8.60 -10.95
CA ALA A 280 13.44 8.91 -10.77
C ALA A 280 13.68 10.33 -10.22
N THR A 281 12.78 11.29 -10.49
CA THR A 281 12.94 12.71 -10.16
C THR A 281 11.85 13.31 -9.27
N SER A 282 10.80 12.53 -8.95
CA SER A 282 9.66 12.97 -8.13
C SER A 282 10.09 13.48 -6.75
N ARG A 283 10.27 14.80 -6.59
CA ARG A 283 10.30 15.47 -5.28
C ARG A 283 8.99 15.14 -4.56
N LEU A 284 9.11 14.60 -3.35
CA LEU A 284 7.99 14.54 -2.42
C LEU A 284 7.44 15.97 -2.29
N THR A 285 6.18 16.19 -2.62
CA THR A 285 5.48 17.41 -2.20
C THR A 285 5.59 17.47 -0.68
N ALA A 286 6.39 18.42 -0.18
CA ALA A 286 6.62 18.63 1.23
C ALA A 286 5.28 18.74 1.95
N ALA A 287 5.04 17.87 2.92
CA ALA A 287 3.99 18.09 3.89
C ALA A 287 4.46 19.20 4.83
N SER A 288 3.71 20.29 4.92
CA SER A 288 3.93 21.41 5.84
C SER A 288 4.05 20.94 7.31
N PRO A 289 4.82 21.66 8.14
CA PRO A 289 5.14 21.23 9.50
C PRO A 289 3.93 21.37 10.44
N THR A 290 3.79 20.35 11.29
CA THR A 290 3.20 20.33 12.65
C THR A 290 2.37 21.55 13.08
N ARG A 291 1.05 21.33 13.27
CA ARG A 291 0.26 22.08 14.24
C ARG A 291 -0.11 21.16 15.40
N SER A 292 0.18 21.65 16.60
CA SER A 292 -0.15 21.09 17.92
C SER A 292 -1.66 20.83 18.08
N GLU A 293 -2.02 19.67 18.61
CA GLU A 293 -3.36 19.39 19.12
C GLU A 293 -3.51 19.98 20.54
N PRO A 294 -4.59 20.72 20.85
CA PRO A 294 -4.98 20.96 22.22
C PRO A 294 -5.90 19.88 22.77
N ILE A 295 -5.87 19.82 24.09
CA ILE A 295 -6.41 18.85 25.04
C ILE A 295 -7.93 18.60 24.88
N ARG A 296 -8.32 17.34 25.18
CA ARG A 296 -9.69 16.79 25.16
C ARG A 296 -10.68 17.58 26.04
N SER A 297 -11.93 17.66 25.58
CA SER A 297 -13.10 17.69 26.45
C SER A 297 -14.13 16.64 26.02
N SER A 298 -14.79 16.07 27.02
CA SER A 298 -15.74 14.95 26.97
C SER A 298 -17.13 15.36 26.48
N GLY A 299 -17.75 14.53 25.62
CA GLY A 299 -19.16 14.67 25.25
C GLY A 299 -19.61 13.64 24.22
N THR A 300 -20.65 12.90 24.56
CA THR A 300 -21.28 11.73 23.92
C THR A 300 -21.78 11.92 22.47
N HIS A 301 -21.30 11.10 21.53
CA HIS A 301 -22.11 10.22 20.65
C HIS A 301 -21.19 9.47 19.66
N GLN A 302 -21.67 8.32 19.22
CA GLN A 302 -20.96 7.17 18.64
C GLN A 302 -20.42 7.42 17.22
N ASP A 303 -19.39 8.24 17.05
CA ASP A 303 -18.68 8.40 15.76
C ASP A 303 -17.63 7.30 15.58
N SER A 304 -17.94 6.32 14.73
CA SER A 304 -17.00 5.24 14.40
C SER A 304 -15.71 5.80 13.77
N ILE A 305 -14.56 5.27 14.18
CA ILE A 305 -13.21 5.59 13.67
C ILE A 305 -13.14 5.49 12.13
N ILE A 306 -13.99 4.63 11.56
CA ILE A 306 -14.14 4.40 10.12
C ILE A 306 -14.75 5.61 9.40
N ALA A 307 -15.73 6.30 10.01
CA ALA A 307 -16.36 7.50 9.45
C ALA A 307 -15.37 8.67 9.35
N ARG A 308 -14.49 8.85 10.35
CA ARG A 308 -13.40 9.85 10.30
C ARG A 308 -12.36 9.52 9.22
N ALA A 309 -12.01 8.24 9.06
CA ALA A 309 -11.09 7.80 8.02
C ALA A 309 -11.64 8.04 6.61
N LEU A 310 -12.95 7.84 6.41
CA LEU A 310 -13.64 8.08 5.13
C LEU A 310 -13.80 9.57 4.80
N LYS A 311 -14.13 10.41 5.80
CA LYS A 311 -14.19 11.88 5.63
C LYS A 311 -12.81 12.43 5.22
N LYS A 312 -11.74 11.86 5.78
CA LYS A 312 -10.35 12.18 5.44
C LYS A 312 -9.94 11.67 4.04
N ALA A 313 -10.45 10.52 3.60
CA ALA A 313 -10.19 9.96 2.26
C ALA A 313 -10.99 10.65 1.15
N GLY A 314 -12.24 11.04 1.40
CA GLY A 314 -13.11 11.74 0.45
C GLY A 314 -12.68 13.18 0.15
N GLY A 315 -11.94 13.81 1.05
CA GLY A 315 -11.27 15.11 0.81
C GLY A 315 -10.01 15.02 -0.06
N ASN A 316 -9.50 13.81 -0.33
CA ASN A 316 -8.33 13.61 -1.18
C ASN A 316 -8.74 13.45 -2.65
N ALA A 317 -8.64 14.53 -3.42
CA ALA A 317 -9.02 14.60 -4.84
C ALA A 317 -8.40 13.48 -5.71
N HIS A 318 -7.25 12.94 -5.31
CA HIS A 318 -6.56 11.85 -6.01
C HIS A 318 -7.17 10.47 -5.72
N PHE A 319 -7.54 10.18 -4.47
CA PHE A 319 -8.25 8.94 -4.11
C PHE A 319 -9.60 8.85 -4.82
N VAL A 320 -10.35 9.96 -4.83
CA VAL A 320 -11.64 10.10 -5.54
C VAL A 320 -11.48 9.91 -7.04
N ARG A 321 -10.36 10.38 -7.62
CA ARG A 321 -10.04 10.19 -9.05
C ARG A 321 -9.78 8.71 -9.37
N VAL A 322 -9.03 7.99 -8.56
CA VAL A 322 -8.73 6.56 -8.79
C VAL A 322 -9.96 5.70 -8.63
N MET A 323 -10.69 5.87 -7.52
CA MET A 323 -11.89 5.08 -7.23
C MET A 323 -12.95 5.23 -8.32
N SER A 324 -13.03 6.39 -8.98
CA SER A 324 -13.95 6.60 -10.11
C SER A 324 -13.70 5.74 -11.35
N TYR A 325 -12.48 5.18 -11.54
CA TYR A 325 -12.18 4.31 -12.69
C TYR A 325 -12.51 2.85 -12.43
N VAL A 326 -12.42 2.39 -11.18
CA VAL A 326 -12.49 0.97 -10.84
C VAL A 326 -13.83 0.61 -10.17
N ALA A 327 -14.46 1.57 -9.49
CA ALA A 327 -15.72 1.34 -8.75
C ALA A 327 -16.89 0.86 -9.63
N PRO A 328 -17.17 1.39 -10.84
CA PRO A 328 -18.37 0.99 -11.59
C PRO A 328 -18.42 -0.49 -11.97
N ASP A 329 -17.28 -1.10 -12.26
CA ASP A 329 -17.21 -2.50 -12.67
C ASP A 329 -17.19 -3.45 -11.48
N ILE A 330 -16.57 -3.04 -10.37
CA ILE A 330 -16.60 -3.79 -9.11
C ILE A 330 -18.00 -3.73 -8.48
N ASP A 331 -18.66 -2.57 -8.50
CA ASP A 331 -20.03 -2.39 -8.02
C ASP A 331 -21.03 -3.22 -8.84
N ARG A 332 -20.85 -3.29 -10.16
CA ARG A 332 -21.69 -4.12 -11.04
C ARG A 332 -21.50 -5.62 -10.77
N ALA A 333 -20.27 -6.05 -10.49
CA ALA A 333 -19.96 -7.44 -10.14
C ALA A 333 -20.47 -7.83 -8.74
N ALA A 334 -20.25 -6.98 -7.73
CA ALA A 334 -20.74 -7.15 -6.37
C ALA A 334 -22.28 -7.15 -6.30
N HIS A 335 -22.93 -6.33 -7.12
CA HIS A 335 -24.39 -6.33 -7.24
C HIS A 335 -24.96 -7.59 -7.87
N ARG A 336 -24.31 -8.10 -8.92
CA ARG A 336 -24.76 -9.32 -9.62
C ARG A 336 -24.66 -10.55 -8.72
N LEU A 337 -23.58 -10.62 -7.92
CA LEU A 337 -23.33 -11.72 -6.99
C LEU A 337 -24.18 -11.65 -5.71
N SER A 338 -24.64 -10.46 -5.32
CA SER A 338 -25.43 -10.25 -4.09
C SER A 338 -26.94 -10.14 -4.31
N GLY A 339 -27.44 -10.29 -5.54
CA GLY A 339 -28.86 -10.12 -5.86
C GLY A 339 -29.36 -8.70 -5.56
N GLY A 340 -28.51 -7.68 -5.74
CA GLY A 340 -28.86 -6.29 -5.45
C GLY A 340 -28.56 -5.81 -4.02
N ARG A 341 -27.93 -6.63 -3.17
CA ARG A 341 -27.73 -6.32 -1.73
C ARG A 341 -26.46 -5.53 -1.38
N MET A 342 -25.48 -5.40 -2.28
CA MET A 342 -24.20 -4.78 -1.95
C MET A 342 -23.62 -3.88 -3.06
N LEU A 343 -23.19 -2.69 -2.66
CA LEU A 343 -22.24 -1.81 -3.36
C LEU A 343 -20.92 -1.80 -2.57
N LEU A 344 -19.79 -1.65 -3.25
CA LEU A 344 -18.45 -1.63 -2.63
C LEU A 344 -18.02 -0.21 -2.18
N MET A 345 -18.79 0.83 -2.52
CA MET A 345 -18.78 2.07 -1.73
C MET A 345 -19.20 1.73 -0.29
N PRO A 346 -18.55 2.33 0.72
CA PRO A 346 -18.49 1.75 2.07
C PRO A 346 -19.90 1.43 2.56
N ALA A 347 -20.05 0.29 3.25
CA ALA A 347 -21.31 -0.22 3.83
C ALA A 347 -22.05 0.78 4.77
N THR A 348 -21.51 1.99 4.91
CA THR A 348 -21.98 3.12 5.71
C THR A 348 -22.68 4.21 4.90
N LEU A 349 -22.55 4.28 3.57
CA LEU A 349 -23.27 5.27 2.75
C LEU A 349 -24.60 4.70 2.24
N PRO A 350 -25.73 5.39 2.44
CA PRO A 350 -27.01 4.93 1.93
C PRO A 350 -26.94 4.78 0.41
N SER A 351 -27.43 3.65 -0.08
CA SER A 351 -27.56 3.38 -1.50
C SER A 351 -28.91 2.76 -1.82
N LEU A 352 -29.29 2.87 -3.08
CA LEU A 352 -30.54 2.36 -3.60
C LEU A 352 -30.39 1.89 -5.05
N MET A 353 -31.31 1.03 -5.49
CA MET A 353 -31.50 0.72 -6.90
C MET A 353 -32.64 1.57 -7.44
N LEU A 354 -32.35 2.47 -8.38
CA LEU A 354 -33.33 3.27 -9.08
C LEU A 354 -33.76 2.56 -10.36
N THR A 355 -35.06 2.33 -10.54
CA THR A 355 -35.64 1.86 -11.80
C THR A 355 -36.37 3.02 -12.47
N THR A 356 -35.86 3.42 -13.64
CA THR A 356 -36.45 4.50 -14.46
C THR A 356 -36.99 3.95 -15.78
N THR A 357 -37.93 4.65 -16.41
CA THR A 357 -38.38 4.33 -17.77
C THR A 357 -37.43 4.95 -18.79
N GLY A 358 -36.82 4.15 -19.66
CA GLY A 358 -35.88 4.63 -20.67
C GLY A 358 -36.56 5.56 -21.68
N ARG A 359 -36.23 6.85 -21.72
CA ARG A 359 -36.97 7.85 -22.53
C ARG A 359 -37.04 7.52 -24.03
N LEU A 360 -36.05 6.82 -24.56
CA LEU A 360 -35.96 6.45 -25.97
C LEU A 360 -36.58 5.08 -26.25
N SER A 361 -36.55 4.17 -25.28
CA SER A 361 -36.90 2.75 -25.48
C SER A 361 -38.22 2.35 -24.83
N GLY A 362 -38.80 3.16 -23.95
CA GLY A 362 -39.94 2.78 -23.09
C GLY A 362 -39.63 1.70 -22.03
N GLN A 363 -38.51 0.98 -22.17
CA GLN A 363 -38.14 -0.12 -21.28
C GLN A 363 -37.62 0.32 -19.90
N PRO A 364 -37.87 -0.46 -18.82
CA PRO A 364 -37.29 -0.23 -17.51
C PRO A 364 -35.75 -0.29 -17.51
N ARG A 365 -35.11 0.64 -16.79
CA ARG A 365 -33.64 0.77 -16.65
C ARG A 365 -33.29 0.88 -15.18
N GLN A 366 -32.54 -0.11 -14.70
CA GLN A 366 -32.04 -0.16 -13.33
C GLN A 366 -30.66 0.49 -13.22
N THR A 367 -30.49 1.40 -12.28
CA THR A 367 -29.20 2.04 -11.97
C THR A 367 -28.98 2.07 -10.46
N PRO A 368 -27.86 1.50 -9.96
CA PRO A 368 -27.49 1.65 -8.56
C PRO A 368 -26.98 3.06 -8.31
N LEU A 369 -27.49 3.72 -7.27
CA LEU A 369 -27.13 5.09 -6.92
C LEU A 369 -26.78 5.18 -5.44
N LEU A 370 -25.76 6.00 -5.17
CA LEU A 370 -25.61 6.59 -3.84
C LEU A 370 -26.77 7.55 -3.62
N CYS A 371 -27.31 7.54 -2.41
CA CYS A 371 -28.38 8.45 -2.02
C CYS A 371 -28.11 9.03 -0.63
N HIS A 372 -28.78 10.14 -0.34
CA HIS A 372 -28.97 10.60 1.02
C HIS A 372 -30.45 10.39 1.40
N LEU A 373 -30.70 9.92 2.62
CA LEU A 373 -32.05 9.68 3.13
C LEU A 373 -32.45 10.87 3.99
N GLU A 374 -33.51 11.57 3.59
CA GLU A 374 -34.11 12.66 4.36
C GLU A 374 -35.04 12.09 5.45
N ALA A 375 -35.32 12.87 6.48
CA ALA A 375 -36.10 12.43 7.64
C ALA A 375 -37.56 12.04 7.30
N ASP A 376 -38.09 12.58 6.21
CA ASP A 376 -39.42 12.29 5.67
C ASP A 376 -39.48 11.01 4.80
N GLY A 377 -38.36 10.28 4.69
CA GLY A 377 -38.26 9.05 3.89
C GLY A 377 -37.98 9.30 2.40
N SER A 378 -37.81 10.54 1.98
CA SER A 378 -37.38 10.87 0.63
C SER A 378 -35.87 10.67 0.44
N HIS A 379 -35.45 10.52 -0.83
CA HIS A 379 -34.06 10.22 -1.17
C HIS A 379 -33.48 11.27 -2.11
N LEU A 380 -32.37 11.90 -1.73
CA LEU A 380 -31.61 12.76 -2.64
C LEU A 380 -30.63 11.92 -3.46
N VAL A 381 -30.65 12.08 -4.77
CA VAL A 381 -29.70 11.47 -5.70
C VAL A 381 -29.08 12.52 -6.62
N VAL A 382 -27.79 12.36 -6.93
CA VAL A 382 -27.02 13.33 -7.71
C VAL A 382 -26.62 12.70 -9.04
N ASP A 383 -26.74 13.43 -10.16
CA ASP A 383 -26.48 12.95 -11.52
C ASP A 383 -24.99 12.77 -11.89
N THR A 384 -24.26 12.12 -10.99
CA THR A 384 -22.83 11.90 -11.14
C THR A 384 -22.56 10.60 -11.88
N ASN A 385 -21.87 10.73 -13.01
CA ASN A 385 -21.06 9.65 -13.58
C ASN A 385 -19.60 9.86 -13.15
N PHE A 386 -19.38 10.07 -11.85
CA PHE A 386 -18.07 10.45 -11.26
C PHE A 386 -17.38 11.65 -11.95
N GLY A 387 -18.19 12.60 -12.42
CA GLY A 387 -17.73 13.79 -13.13
C GLY A 387 -17.36 13.59 -14.60
N ARG A 388 -17.62 12.41 -15.19
CA ARG A 388 -17.39 12.17 -16.63
C ARG A 388 -18.57 12.61 -17.50
N PRO A 389 -18.31 13.08 -18.74
CA PRO A 389 -19.33 13.12 -19.79
C PRO A 389 -19.52 11.73 -20.42
N PRO A 390 -20.70 11.41 -20.96
CA PRO A 390 -21.93 12.20 -20.94
C PRO A 390 -22.69 12.10 -19.60
N ARG A 391 -23.76 12.91 -19.44
CA ARG A 391 -24.71 12.79 -18.31
C ARG A 391 -25.26 11.36 -18.24
N PRO A 392 -25.45 10.80 -17.03
CA PRO A 392 -25.95 9.45 -16.92
C PRO A 392 -27.40 9.38 -17.43
N ALA A 393 -27.72 8.32 -18.17
CA ALA A 393 -29.01 8.19 -18.87
C ALA A 393 -30.23 8.27 -17.93
N TRP A 394 -30.12 7.75 -16.70
CA TRP A 394 -31.20 7.79 -15.71
C TRP A 394 -31.64 9.24 -15.37
N SER A 395 -30.72 10.21 -15.40
CA SER A 395 -31.03 11.63 -15.15
C SER A 395 -31.89 12.21 -16.27
N HIS A 396 -31.66 11.79 -17.51
CA HIS A 396 -32.53 12.16 -18.63
C HIS A 396 -33.88 11.42 -18.60
N ASN A 397 -33.89 10.17 -18.14
CA ASN A 397 -35.11 9.40 -17.97
C ASN A 397 -36.05 10.07 -16.94
N LEU A 398 -35.52 10.48 -15.78
CA LEU A 398 -36.34 11.12 -14.74
C LEU A 398 -36.94 12.47 -15.19
N LEU A 399 -36.26 13.22 -16.05
CA LEU A 399 -36.83 14.45 -16.61
C LEU A 399 -37.97 14.19 -17.60
N ALA A 400 -37.88 13.09 -18.36
CA ALA A 400 -38.92 12.71 -19.30
C ALA A 400 -40.11 11.99 -18.62
N THR A 401 -39.82 11.19 -17.59
CA THR A 401 -40.81 10.43 -16.83
C THR A 401 -40.42 10.45 -15.34
N PRO A 402 -41.01 11.35 -14.54
CA PRO A 402 -40.67 11.52 -13.12
C PRO A 402 -41.03 10.31 -12.25
N ARG A 403 -41.95 9.45 -12.70
CA ARG A 403 -42.34 8.24 -11.96
C ARG A 403 -41.27 7.16 -12.09
N ALA A 404 -40.82 6.65 -10.96
CA ALA A 404 -39.79 5.63 -10.86
C ALA A 404 -40.07 4.68 -9.69
N SER A 405 -39.23 3.66 -9.52
CA SER A 405 -39.23 2.85 -8.30
C SER A 405 -37.84 2.76 -7.70
N VAL A 406 -37.80 2.68 -6.37
CA VAL A 406 -36.58 2.59 -5.58
C VAL A 406 -36.58 1.27 -4.83
N THR A 407 -35.54 0.45 -5.01
CA THR A 407 -35.33 -0.75 -4.20
C THR A 407 -34.21 -0.53 -3.21
N ARG A 408 -34.50 -0.68 -1.92
CA ARG A 408 -33.52 -0.54 -0.83
C ARG A 408 -33.80 -1.58 0.25
N ARG A 409 -32.75 -2.25 0.74
CA ARG A 409 -32.85 -3.31 1.76
C ARG A 409 -33.93 -4.38 1.44
N GLY A 410 -34.06 -4.74 0.16
CA GLY A 410 -35.03 -5.74 -0.31
C GLY A 410 -36.48 -5.26 -0.43
N ARG A 411 -36.79 -3.99 -0.15
CA ARG A 411 -38.12 -3.40 -0.33
C ARG A 411 -38.11 -2.47 -1.54
N THR A 412 -39.10 -2.63 -2.42
CA THR A 412 -39.31 -1.77 -3.59
C THR A 412 -40.48 -0.85 -3.34
N LEU A 413 -40.28 0.45 -3.52
CA LEU A 413 -41.30 1.49 -3.32
C LEU A 413 -41.42 2.34 -4.59
N PRO A 414 -42.65 2.70 -5.02
CA PRO A 414 -42.85 3.71 -6.04
C PRO A 414 -42.40 5.08 -5.50
N VAL A 415 -41.77 5.87 -6.35
CA VAL A 415 -41.33 7.24 -6.03
C VAL A 415 -41.65 8.18 -7.18
N THR A 416 -41.80 9.46 -6.85
CA THR A 416 -41.83 10.55 -7.82
C THR A 416 -40.56 11.39 -7.69
N ALA A 417 -39.86 11.59 -8.79
CA ALA A 417 -38.62 12.36 -8.84
C ALA A 417 -38.87 13.84 -9.16
N THR A 418 -38.39 14.72 -8.29
CA THR A 418 -38.42 16.17 -8.50
C THR A 418 -37.01 16.69 -8.71
N LEU A 419 -36.75 17.40 -9.82
CA LEU A 419 -35.48 18.10 -10.02
C LEU A 419 -35.44 19.31 -9.09
N LEU A 420 -34.42 19.38 -8.23
CA LEU A 420 -34.26 20.52 -7.32
C LEU A 420 -33.62 21.71 -8.05
N GLU A 421 -34.23 22.88 -7.89
CA GLU A 421 -33.75 24.15 -8.42
C GLU A 421 -33.63 25.22 -7.31
N GLY A 422 -33.12 26.40 -7.67
CA GLY A 422 -33.06 27.55 -6.75
C GLY A 422 -32.40 27.28 -5.39
N THR A 423 -33.08 27.78 -4.34
CA THR A 423 -32.66 27.70 -2.93
C THR A 423 -32.69 26.27 -2.38
N GLU A 424 -33.71 25.48 -2.75
CA GLU A 424 -33.81 24.07 -2.33
C GLU A 424 -32.61 23.25 -2.81
N ARG A 425 -32.20 23.47 -4.07
CA ARG A 425 -31.01 22.80 -4.60
C ARG A 425 -29.74 23.24 -3.86
N ALA A 426 -29.64 24.51 -3.48
CA ALA A 426 -28.47 25.02 -2.77
C ALA A 426 -28.36 24.38 -1.38
N ALA A 427 -29.47 24.28 -0.64
CA ALA A 427 -29.54 23.59 0.65
C ALA A 427 -29.17 22.10 0.52
N ALA A 428 -29.78 21.40 -0.43
CA ALA A 428 -29.48 19.99 -0.70
C ALA A 428 -28.00 19.78 -1.09
N TRP A 429 -27.43 20.68 -1.90
CA TRP A 429 -26.03 20.62 -2.30
C TRP A 429 -25.07 20.77 -1.12
N ASN A 430 -25.32 21.74 -0.23
CA ASN A 430 -24.50 21.94 0.97
C ASN A 430 -24.49 20.68 1.83
N HIS A 431 -25.66 20.09 2.07
CA HIS A 431 -25.78 18.87 2.86
C HIS A 431 -25.10 17.66 2.19
N LEU A 432 -25.27 17.49 0.87
CA LEU A 432 -24.63 16.41 0.13
C LEU A 432 -23.09 16.53 0.12
N VAL A 433 -22.56 17.75 0.08
CA VAL A 433 -21.11 18.01 0.13
C VAL A 433 -20.54 17.79 1.54
N GLU A 434 -21.28 18.09 2.59
CA GLU A 434 -20.87 17.76 3.97
C GLU A 434 -20.72 16.25 4.20
N ILE A 435 -21.63 15.48 3.60
CA ILE A 435 -21.64 14.01 3.69
C ILE A 435 -20.58 13.40 2.75
N TRP A 436 -20.48 13.93 1.53
CA TRP A 436 -19.57 13.43 0.51
C TRP A 436 -18.86 14.57 -0.24
N PRO A 437 -17.73 15.07 0.31
CA PRO A 437 -17.01 16.21 -0.26
C PRO A 437 -16.55 16.02 -1.72
N ALA A 438 -16.41 14.76 -2.15
CA ALA A 438 -16.05 14.39 -3.51
C ALA A 438 -17.04 14.89 -4.59
N TYR A 439 -18.29 15.22 -4.23
CA TYR A 439 -19.22 15.87 -5.16
C TYR A 439 -18.69 17.18 -5.72
N VAL A 440 -17.92 17.94 -4.94
CA VAL A 440 -17.27 19.18 -5.41
C VAL A 440 -16.28 18.88 -6.53
N SER A 441 -15.43 17.86 -6.33
CA SER A 441 -14.47 17.43 -7.36
C SER A 441 -15.16 16.88 -8.61
N PHE A 442 -16.30 16.20 -8.47
CA PHE A 442 -17.07 15.71 -9.62
C PHE A 442 -17.74 16.85 -10.40
N ALA A 443 -18.29 17.85 -9.71
CA ALA A 443 -18.86 19.04 -10.35
C ALA A 443 -17.78 19.78 -11.14
N GLN A 444 -16.64 20.09 -10.52
CA GLN A 444 -15.50 20.76 -11.16
C GLN A 444 -15.01 19.98 -12.39
N ARG A 445 -14.77 18.66 -12.24
CA ARG A 445 -14.30 17.81 -13.34
C ARG A 445 -15.28 17.73 -14.51
N SER A 446 -16.57 17.75 -14.21
CA SER A 446 -17.60 17.65 -15.24
C SER A 446 -17.78 18.94 -16.04
N GLY A 447 -17.23 20.07 -15.56
CA GLY A 447 -17.44 21.39 -16.16
C GLY A 447 -18.91 21.83 -16.18
N ARG A 448 -19.79 21.16 -15.44
CA ARG A 448 -21.24 21.37 -15.49
C ARG A 448 -21.85 21.37 -14.09
N ARG A 449 -22.99 22.06 -13.99
CA ARG A 449 -23.84 21.97 -12.79
C ARG A 449 -24.48 20.57 -12.73
N LEU A 450 -24.17 19.83 -11.67
CA LEU A 450 -24.80 18.55 -11.37
C LEU A 450 -26.26 18.77 -10.96
N ARG A 451 -27.14 17.91 -11.48
CA ARG A 451 -28.56 17.83 -11.13
C ARG A 451 -28.70 17.04 -9.84
N ILE A 452 -29.63 17.49 -9.00
CA ILE A 452 -30.01 16.83 -7.76
C ILE A 452 -31.49 16.53 -7.89
N PHE A 453 -31.87 15.28 -7.73
CA PHE A 453 -33.26 14.86 -7.69
C PHE A 453 -33.63 14.46 -6.27
N ARG A 454 -34.80 14.90 -5.81
CA ARG A 454 -35.47 14.35 -4.63
C ARG A 454 -36.44 13.28 -5.10
N LEU A 455 -36.33 12.08 -4.55
CA LEU A 455 -37.21 10.95 -4.81
C LEU A 455 -38.15 10.80 -3.63
N THR A 456 -39.38 11.28 -3.78
CA THR A 456 -40.41 11.22 -2.74
C THR A 456 -41.21 9.92 -2.90
N PRO A 457 -41.35 9.08 -1.86
CA PRO A 457 -42.26 7.95 -1.87
C PRO A 457 -43.67 8.40 -2.25
N ALA A 458 -44.35 7.62 -3.08
CA ALA A 458 -45.74 7.88 -3.45
C ALA A 458 -46.72 7.58 -2.31
#